data_AF-A0A934VV31-F1
#
_entry.id   AF-A0A934VV31-F1
#
_cell.length_a   1.000
_cell.length_b   1.000
_cell.length_c   1.000
_cell.angle_alpha   90.00
_cell.angle_beta   90.00
_cell.angle_gamma   90.00
#
_symmetry.space_group_name_H-M   'P 1'
#
loop_
_entity.id
_entity.type
_entity.pdbx_description
1 polymer ?
#
loop_
_entity_poly.entity_id
_entity_poly.type
_entity_poly.pdbx_seq_one_letter_code
_entity_poly.pdbx_strand_id
1 'polypeptide(L)'
;MTASHNITKTQVLGRIPIAVAEAALTAGGLPVTWRDPGDPDKLAFQGKSAPVWLIRDLATGNLTLTGAPEDLPKDLPRPSVAEIIGLLLCNDPVENLAGLQAAEGREEADLLTPIVALSASADPVISDRAREVLTLNAVAVTLLARSDAAAALFSLPGWRREKLQIMRWWMQEPPSDPGTVEAAIDRALTDPDWEIAVTAMLAAGRLRLSRLSSRVRRLTLPDRTQQGVAPAEARLLLALRDACLRRLGQPVGKASPPGIAELLEGDPDHLPPDFRDFAAALLLPLPVGTAPPEVEGILSGAGGPRLADGRLLCWVPPGVYRLGTPYPLRHSLPNPRHLFRLSQGFFIDAEPRPAAPLSTAIENAAEIARTLSHRVALPSPAMWEAAMRGADGRRFPWGTNAAMRMDQSPFGLTGMLGGPGEWLAAEDGVTAIWAGGKDGPIPAHHFVSRGSESRAYRYVFMIQVLRRSDSICL
;
A
#
# COMPACT_ATOMS: atom_id res chain seq x y z
N MET A 1 25.54 -13.87 33.12
CA MET A 1 24.66 -15.05 32.98
C MET A 1 23.96 -14.92 31.65
N THR A 2 24.43 -15.63 30.63
CA THR A 2 23.89 -15.65 29.28
C THR A 2 22.66 -16.55 29.25
N ALA A 3 21.47 -15.97 29.06
CA ALA A 3 20.25 -16.73 28.82
C ALA A 3 20.30 -17.30 27.39
N SER A 4 20.70 -18.57 27.28
CA SER A 4 20.50 -19.37 26.07
C SER A 4 19.00 -19.45 25.82
N HIS A 5 18.52 -18.71 24.82
CA HIS A 5 17.20 -18.95 24.26
C HIS A 5 17.28 -20.27 23.50
N ASN A 6 16.73 -21.33 24.10
CA ASN A 6 16.44 -22.56 23.36
C ASN A 6 15.36 -22.24 22.33
N ILE A 7 15.77 -21.79 21.16
CA ILE A 7 14.89 -21.62 20.00
C ILE A 7 14.54 -23.04 19.53
N THR A 8 13.37 -23.52 19.92
CA THR A 8 12.77 -24.71 19.32
C THR A 8 12.57 -24.42 17.84
N LYS A 9 13.34 -25.06 16.95
CA LYS A 9 13.19 -24.86 15.50
C LYS A 9 11.95 -25.62 15.02
N THR A 10 10.99 -24.89 14.48
CA THR A 10 9.83 -25.45 13.80
C THR A 10 10.21 -25.78 12.35
N GLN A 11 9.95 -26.99 11.89
CA GLN A 11 10.21 -27.41 10.51
C GLN A 11 8.90 -27.81 9.83
N VAL A 12 8.51 -27.09 8.79
CA VAL A 12 7.31 -27.45 8.02
C VAL A 12 7.66 -28.41 6.90
N LEU A 13 6.95 -29.53 6.90
CA LEU A 13 6.88 -30.43 5.79
C LEU A 13 5.74 -29.93 4.90
N GLY A 14 5.93 -29.89 3.59
CA GLY A 14 4.87 -29.44 2.67
C GLY A 14 3.62 -30.32 2.75
N ARG A 15 2.76 -30.29 1.73
CA ARG A 15 1.67 -31.27 1.60
C ARG A 15 2.24 -32.67 1.37
N ILE A 16 2.64 -33.34 2.45
CA ILE A 16 3.02 -34.75 2.42
C ILE A 16 1.76 -35.55 2.74
N PRO A 17 1.35 -36.51 1.90
CA PRO A 17 0.28 -37.44 2.25
C PRO A 17 0.61 -38.13 3.58
N ILE A 18 -0.35 -38.17 4.51
CA ILE A 18 -0.14 -38.71 5.87
C ILE A 18 0.53 -40.09 5.84
N ALA A 19 0.10 -40.97 4.92
CA ALA A 19 0.68 -42.31 4.75
C ALA A 19 2.18 -42.29 4.38
N VAL A 20 2.65 -41.27 3.64
CA VAL A 20 4.06 -41.10 3.27
C VAL A 20 4.87 -40.60 4.47
N ALA A 21 4.32 -39.67 5.25
CA ALA A 21 4.93 -39.20 6.49
C ALA A 21 5.02 -40.33 7.55
N GLU A 22 3.96 -41.11 7.70
CA GLU A 22 3.90 -42.28 8.60
C GLU A 22 4.91 -43.36 8.19
N ALA A 23 5.01 -43.66 6.90
CA ALA A 23 5.99 -44.62 6.37
C ALA A 23 7.43 -44.15 6.63
N ALA A 24 7.72 -42.86 6.42
CA ALA A 24 9.06 -42.29 6.66
C ALA A 24 9.44 -42.29 8.16
N LEU A 25 8.51 -41.92 9.05
CA LEU A 25 8.73 -41.93 10.51
C LEU A 25 8.92 -43.34 11.05
N THR A 26 8.12 -44.29 10.55
CA THR A 26 8.23 -45.71 10.92
C THR A 26 9.53 -46.33 10.42
N ALA A 27 9.96 -46.01 9.19
CA ALA A 27 11.24 -46.43 8.63
C ALA A 27 12.44 -45.87 9.41
N GLY A 28 12.31 -44.69 10.01
CA GLY A 28 13.29 -44.08 10.91
C GLY A 28 13.33 -44.67 12.33
N GLY A 29 12.57 -45.72 12.62
CA GLY A 29 12.58 -46.39 13.93
C GLY A 29 11.77 -45.68 15.03
N LEU A 30 10.92 -44.72 14.67
CA LEU A 30 10.05 -44.00 15.61
C LEU A 30 8.65 -44.65 15.63
N PRO A 31 8.27 -45.43 16.67
CA PRO A 31 6.94 -46.01 16.75
C PRO A 31 5.87 -44.92 16.91
N VAL A 32 4.81 -44.99 16.11
CA VAL A 32 3.77 -43.95 16.01
C VAL A 32 2.67 -44.17 17.04
N THR A 33 2.25 -43.11 17.74
CA THR A 33 1.04 -43.12 18.59
C THR A 33 0.38 -41.76 18.52
N TRP A 34 -0.85 -41.71 18.01
CA TRP A 34 -1.63 -40.47 17.88
C TRP A 34 -2.25 -40.09 19.23
N ARG A 35 -2.20 -38.79 19.58
CA ARG A 35 -2.93 -38.23 20.71
C ARG A 35 -3.80 -37.07 20.25
N ASP A 36 -4.96 -36.96 20.88
CA ASP A 36 -5.82 -35.79 20.78
C ASP A 36 -5.18 -34.63 21.58
N PRO A 37 -4.79 -33.51 20.94
CA PRO A 37 -4.18 -32.37 21.63
C PRO A 37 -5.20 -31.52 22.40
N GLY A 38 -6.50 -31.84 22.38
CA GLY A 38 -7.56 -31.03 22.99
C GLY A 38 -8.04 -29.86 22.12
N ASP A 39 -7.58 -29.81 20.86
CA ASP A 39 -8.00 -28.86 19.83
C ASP A 39 -8.55 -29.70 18.66
N PRO A 40 -9.86 -29.60 18.33
CA PRO A 40 -10.51 -30.46 17.33
C PRO A 40 -9.90 -30.29 15.92
N ASP A 41 -9.17 -29.19 15.69
CA ASP A 41 -8.53 -28.88 14.42
C ASP A 41 -7.05 -29.26 14.37
N LYS A 42 -6.54 -29.99 15.38
CA LYS A 42 -5.16 -30.45 15.46
C LYS A 42 -5.03 -31.92 15.84
N LEU A 43 -3.99 -32.57 15.31
CA LEU A 43 -3.53 -33.87 15.77
C LEU A 43 -2.10 -33.72 16.24
N ALA A 44 -1.75 -34.30 17.40
CA ALA A 44 -0.42 -34.23 17.99
C ALA A 44 0.26 -35.61 18.02
N PHE A 45 1.53 -35.65 17.66
CA PHE A 45 2.43 -36.80 17.81
C PHE A 45 3.40 -36.59 18.98
N GLN A 46 3.81 -37.67 19.65
CA GLN A 46 4.88 -37.65 20.63
C GLN A 46 5.75 -38.91 20.49
N GLY A 47 7.04 -38.73 20.16
CA GLY A 47 8.03 -39.81 20.18
C GLY A 47 8.36 -40.28 21.60
N LYS A 48 8.80 -41.54 21.76
CA LYS A 48 9.12 -42.12 23.08
C LYS A 48 10.37 -41.51 23.76
N SER A 49 11.29 -40.92 22.99
CA SER A 49 12.60 -40.45 23.48
C SER A 49 12.83 -38.95 23.33
N ALA A 50 12.08 -38.26 22.46
CA ALA A 50 12.08 -36.80 22.32
C ALA A 50 10.69 -36.32 21.85
N PRO A 51 10.17 -35.18 22.34
CA PRO A 51 8.88 -34.66 21.92
C PRO A 51 9.00 -34.00 20.54
N VAL A 52 8.99 -34.82 19.49
CA VAL A 52 8.68 -34.35 18.13
C VAL A 52 7.16 -34.29 18.02
N TRP A 53 6.62 -33.12 17.69
CA TRP A 53 5.19 -32.94 17.44
C TRP A 53 4.95 -32.79 15.95
N LEU A 54 4.12 -33.64 15.38
CA LEU A 54 3.39 -33.27 14.17
C LEU A 54 2.13 -32.56 14.61
N ILE A 55 1.87 -31.38 14.05
CA ILE A 55 0.64 -30.62 14.18
C ILE A 55 0.03 -30.58 12.78
N ARG A 56 -1.04 -31.34 12.58
CA ARG A 56 -1.90 -31.18 11.42
C ARG A 56 -2.80 -29.98 11.65
N ASP A 57 -2.79 -29.01 10.75
CA ASP A 57 -3.80 -27.95 10.74
C ASP A 57 -4.94 -28.40 9.83
N LEU A 58 -6.12 -28.67 10.40
CA LEU A 58 -7.29 -29.12 9.64
C LEU A 58 -7.86 -28.04 8.71
N ALA A 59 -7.64 -26.76 8.99
CA ALA A 59 -8.12 -25.66 8.16
C ALA A 59 -7.25 -25.45 6.92
N THR A 60 -5.93 -25.63 7.03
CA THR A 60 -4.99 -25.41 5.92
C THR A 60 -4.55 -26.70 5.21
N GLY A 61 -4.78 -27.86 5.83
CA GLY A 61 -4.35 -29.16 5.32
C GLY A 61 -2.84 -29.39 5.40
N ASN A 62 -2.11 -28.54 6.14
CA ASN A 62 -0.66 -28.59 6.26
C ASN A 62 -0.22 -29.46 7.45
N LEU A 63 0.98 -30.04 7.33
CA LEU A 63 1.63 -30.81 8.39
C LEU A 63 2.84 -30.01 8.89
N THR A 64 2.69 -29.41 10.05
CA THR A 64 3.79 -28.73 10.74
C THR A 64 4.49 -29.72 11.64
N LEU A 65 5.82 -29.80 11.56
CA LEU A 65 6.60 -30.68 12.43
C LEU A 65 7.49 -29.82 13.34
N THR A 66 7.37 -29.97 14.66
CA THR A 66 8.18 -29.24 15.64
C THR A 66 9.04 -30.22 16.43
N GLY A 67 10.35 -29.99 16.45
CA GLY A 67 11.31 -30.84 17.16
C GLY A 67 12.73 -30.27 17.09
N ALA A 68 13.66 -30.82 17.87
CA ALA A 68 15.07 -30.45 17.71
C ALA A 68 15.56 -30.95 16.33
N PRO A 69 16.29 -30.13 15.53
CA PRO A 69 16.70 -30.49 14.17
C PRO A 69 17.44 -31.82 14.05
N GLU A 70 18.24 -32.15 15.06
CA GLU A 70 18.99 -33.40 15.20
C GLU A 70 18.10 -34.64 15.35
N ASP A 71 16.85 -34.47 15.81
CA ASP A 71 15.90 -35.54 16.06
C ASP A 71 14.98 -35.83 14.85
N LEU A 72 15.11 -35.06 13.76
CA LEU A 72 14.26 -35.21 12.58
C LEU A 72 14.90 -36.13 11.54
N PRO A 73 14.13 -37.08 10.96
CA PRO A 73 14.64 -37.93 9.90
C PRO A 73 15.19 -37.10 8.73
N LYS A 74 16.44 -37.36 8.36
CA LYS A 74 17.12 -36.64 7.28
C LYS A 74 16.44 -36.80 5.92
N ASP A 75 15.67 -37.86 5.76
CA ASP A 75 15.01 -38.25 4.50
C ASP A 75 13.59 -37.67 4.37
N LEU A 76 13.18 -36.80 5.29
CA LEU A 76 11.90 -36.11 5.17
C LEU A 76 11.89 -35.18 3.94
N PRO A 77 10.89 -35.29 3.04
CA PRO A 77 10.76 -34.41 1.88
C PRO A 77 10.71 -32.94 2.30
N ARG A 78 11.64 -32.14 1.79
CA ARG A 78 11.67 -30.69 1.98
C ARG A 78 11.21 -30.02 0.69
N PRO A 79 10.33 -29.01 0.75
CA PRO A 79 10.03 -28.23 -0.44
C PRO A 79 11.32 -27.58 -0.96
N SER A 80 11.53 -27.69 -2.25
CA SER A 80 12.60 -27.00 -2.97
C SER A 80 12.38 -25.49 -2.93
N VAL A 81 13.45 -24.72 -3.16
CA VAL A 81 13.36 -23.25 -3.24
C VAL A 81 12.32 -22.80 -4.27
N ALA A 82 12.26 -23.48 -5.43
CA ALA A 82 11.28 -23.18 -6.48
C ALA A 82 9.83 -23.39 -6.02
N GLU A 83 9.56 -24.45 -5.27
CA GLU A 83 8.22 -24.71 -4.71
C GLU A 83 7.84 -23.67 -3.64
N ILE A 84 8.79 -23.27 -2.78
CA ILE A 84 8.57 -22.21 -1.79
C ILE A 84 8.26 -20.89 -2.49
N ILE A 85 9.02 -20.52 -3.53
CA ILE A 85 8.74 -19.33 -4.35
C ILE A 85 7.35 -19.42 -4.99
N GLY A 86 6.96 -20.58 -5.51
CA GLY A 86 5.63 -20.80 -6.07
C GLY A 86 4.52 -20.50 -5.07
N LEU A 87 4.67 -20.96 -3.82
CA LEU A 87 3.72 -20.69 -2.73
C LEU A 87 3.68 -19.20 -2.35
N LEU A 88 4.85 -18.56 -2.23
CA LEU A 88 4.95 -17.14 -1.87
C LEU A 88 4.39 -16.20 -2.95
N LEU A 89 4.37 -16.64 -4.21
CA LEU A 89 3.85 -15.86 -5.35
C LEU A 89 2.40 -16.19 -5.71
N CYS A 90 1.75 -17.12 -5.00
CA CYS A 90 0.36 -17.44 -5.27
C CYS A 90 -0.58 -16.30 -4.83
N ASN A 91 -1.77 -16.24 -5.44
CA ASN A 91 -2.84 -15.30 -5.04
C ASN A 91 -3.72 -15.83 -3.90
N ASP A 92 -3.39 -16.98 -3.32
CA ASP A 92 -4.09 -17.57 -2.18
C ASP A 92 -3.36 -17.21 -0.86
N PRO A 93 -4.01 -16.48 0.06
CA PRO A 93 -3.48 -16.17 1.39
C PRO A 93 -2.94 -17.38 2.16
N VAL A 94 -3.61 -18.54 2.04
CA VAL A 94 -3.21 -19.76 2.72
C VAL A 94 -1.90 -20.30 2.16
N GLU A 95 -1.73 -20.24 0.84
CA GLU A 95 -0.49 -20.66 0.19
C GLU A 95 0.65 -19.68 0.48
N ASN A 96 0.38 -18.37 0.55
CA ASN A 96 1.38 -17.39 0.96
C ASN A 96 1.88 -17.64 2.39
N LEU A 97 0.98 -17.89 3.34
CA LEU A 97 1.36 -18.23 4.71
C LEU A 97 2.17 -19.54 4.76
N ALA A 98 1.79 -20.55 3.99
CA ALA A 98 2.56 -21.80 3.87
C ALA A 98 3.96 -21.55 3.27
N GLY A 99 4.07 -20.68 2.27
CA GLY A 99 5.34 -20.26 1.69
C GLY A 99 6.23 -19.51 2.69
N LEU A 100 5.67 -18.56 3.44
CA LEU A 100 6.38 -17.78 4.47
C LEU A 100 6.91 -18.68 5.58
N GLN A 101 6.06 -19.62 6.03
CA GLN A 101 6.41 -20.63 7.01
C GLN A 101 7.52 -21.57 6.50
N ALA A 102 7.45 -22.01 5.23
CA ALA A 102 8.48 -22.87 4.63
C ALA A 102 9.82 -22.15 4.39
N ALA A 103 9.79 -20.81 4.32
CA ALA A 103 10.97 -19.95 4.22
C ALA A 103 11.64 -19.65 5.58
N GLU A 104 11.05 -20.07 6.70
CA GLU A 104 11.67 -19.86 8.01
C GLU A 104 12.98 -20.63 8.16
N GLY A 105 14.04 -19.94 8.60
CA GLY A 105 15.36 -20.53 8.82
C GLY A 105 16.09 -20.95 7.55
N ARG A 106 15.57 -20.60 6.37
CA ARG A 106 16.21 -20.72 5.06
C ARG A 106 17.14 -19.53 4.83
N GLU A 107 18.34 -19.74 4.31
CA GLU A 107 19.32 -18.67 4.01
C GLU A 107 19.44 -18.38 2.50
N GLU A 108 18.52 -18.92 1.70
CA GLU A 108 18.52 -18.78 0.25
C GLU A 108 18.06 -17.38 -0.19
N ALA A 109 18.95 -16.62 -0.83
CA ALA A 109 18.70 -15.23 -1.25
C ALA A 109 17.50 -15.07 -2.20
N ASP A 110 17.21 -16.08 -3.02
CA ASP A 110 16.10 -16.07 -3.99
C ASP A 110 14.72 -15.97 -3.31
N LEU A 111 14.62 -16.35 -2.02
CA LEU A 111 13.39 -16.25 -1.23
C LEU A 111 13.11 -14.83 -0.74
N LEU A 112 14.11 -13.94 -0.68
CA LEU A 112 13.96 -12.63 -0.08
C LEU A 112 13.00 -11.73 -0.85
N THR A 113 13.12 -11.71 -2.17
CA THR A 113 12.27 -10.90 -3.04
C THR A 113 10.78 -11.14 -2.80
N PRO A 114 10.27 -12.40 -2.86
CA PRO A 114 8.86 -12.66 -2.60
C PRO A 114 8.45 -12.44 -1.14
N ILE A 115 9.31 -12.74 -0.15
CA ILE A 115 9.00 -12.47 1.27
C ILE A 115 8.86 -10.95 1.52
N VAL A 116 9.76 -10.13 0.98
CA VAL A 116 9.66 -8.66 1.12
C VAL A 116 8.42 -8.12 0.40
N ALA A 117 8.04 -8.69 -0.73
CA ALA A 117 6.79 -8.32 -1.38
C ALA A 117 5.57 -8.59 -0.48
N LEU A 118 5.52 -9.76 0.17
CA LEU A 118 4.44 -10.12 1.10
C LEU A 118 4.41 -9.27 2.38
N SER A 119 5.54 -8.69 2.80
CA SER A 119 5.55 -7.76 3.95
C SER A 119 4.80 -6.43 3.70
N ALA A 120 4.45 -6.16 2.44
CA ALA A 120 3.57 -5.07 2.02
C ALA A 120 2.15 -5.55 1.64
N SER A 121 1.79 -6.80 1.96
CA SER A 121 0.44 -7.32 1.72
C SER A 121 -0.63 -6.47 2.41
N ALA A 122 -1.80 -6.34 1.77
CA ALA A 122 -2.99 -5.73 2.37
C ALA A 122 -3.58 -6.61 3.49
N ASP A 123 -3.31 -7.92 3.47
CA ASP A 123 -3.67 -8.82 4.55
C ASP A 123 -2.68 -8.65 5.72
N PRO A 124 -3.14 -8.18 6.88
CA PRO A 124 -2.26 -7.92 8.02
C PRO A 124 -1.56 -9.19 8.51
N VAL A 125 -2.21 -10.36 8.46
CA VAL A 125 -1.64 -11.64 8.92
C VAL A 125 -0.45 -12.04 8.05
N ILE A 126 -0.61 -11.93 6.73
CA ILE A 126 0.47 -12.19 5.77
C ILE A 126 1.59 -11.18 5.97
N SER A 127 1.26 -9.90 6.09
CA SER A 127 2.25 -8.83 6.19
C SER A 127 3.11 -8.94 7.46
N ASP A 128 2.49 -9.23 8.60
CA ASP A 128 3.16 -9.36 9.89
C ASP A 128 4.03 -10.61 9.90
N ARG A 129 3.50 -11.72 9.38
CA ARG A 129 4.28 -12.96 9.26
C ARG A 129 5.48 -12.80 8.34
N ALA A 130 5.33 -12.12 7.22
CA ALA A 130 6.44 -11.84 6.32
C ALA A 130 7.52 -10.99 6.98
N ARG A 131 7.15 -9.96 7.76
CA ARG A 131 8.11 -9.15 8.54
C ARG A 131 8.85 -9.99 9.58
N GLU A 132 8.15 -10.89 10.27
CA GLU A 132 8.77 -11.81 11.23
C GLU A 132 9.80 -12.70 10.54
N VAL A 133 9.44 -13.33 9.41
CA VAL A 133 10.35 -14.17 8.62
C VAL A 133 11.57 -13.39 8.14
N LEU A 134 11.40 -12.14 7.68
CA LEU A 134 12.53 -11.27 7.30
C LEU A 134 13.47 -10.98 8.47
N THR A 135 12.92 -10.79 9.66
CA THR A 135 13.71 -10.51 10.87
C THR A 135 14.54 -11.73 11.28
N LEU A 136 14.01 -12.93 11.05
CA LEU A 136 14.69 -14.20 11.32
C LEU A 136 15.70 -14.59 10.24
N ASN A 137 15.67 -13.94 9.07
CA ASN A 137 16.52 -14.29 7.93
C ASN A 137 17.82 -13.47 7.94
N ALA A 138 18.94 -14.11 8.32
CA ALA A 138 20.25 -13.45 8.44
C ALA A 138 20.72 -12.76 7.15
N VAL A 139 20.32 -13.26 5.98
CA VAL A 139 20.63 -12.65 4.67
C VAL A 139 19.83 -11.37 4.44
N ALA A 140 18.56 -11.32 4.87
CA ALA A 140 17.76 -10.09 4.83
C ALA A 140 18.35 -9.01 5.74
N VAL A 141 18.74 -9.39 6.97
CA VAL A 141 19.41 -8.51 7.93
C VAL A 141 20.73 -8.00 7.35
N THR A 142 21.51 -8.85 6.68
CA THR A 142 22.78 -8.46 6.06
C THR A 142 22.58 -7.53 4.85
N LEU A 143 21.58 -7.77 4.00
CA LEU A 143 21.24 -6.89 2.86
C LEU A 143 20.73 -5.52 3.31
N LEU A 144 19.91 -5.48 4.36
CA LEU A 144 19.44 -4.24 4.99
C LEU A 144 20.55 -3.52 5.77
N ALA A 145 21.56 -4.25 6.25
CA ALA A 145 22.72 -3.70 6.97
C ALA A 145 23.86 -3.20 6.06
N ARG A 146 23.76 -3.36 4.72
CA ARG A 146 24.74 -2.77 3.80
C ARG A 146 24.55 -1.25 3.71
N SER A 147 25.64 -0.55 3.46
CA SER A 147 25.75 0.91 3.27
C SER A 147 24.96 1.48 2.07
N ASP A 148 24.04 0.72 1.48
CA ASP A 148 23.16 1.14 0.39
C ASP A 148 21.76 0.49 0.51
N ALA A 149 21.17 0.59 1.70
CA ALA A 149 19.81 0.09 1.97
C ALA A 149 18.77 0.73 1.04
N ALA A 150 19.01 1.96 0.58
CA ALA A 150 18.17 2.64 -0.40
C ALA A 150 18.19 1.92 -1.76
N ALA A 151 19.35 1.63 -2.36
CA ALA A 151 19.37 0.92 -3.65
C ALA A 151 18.83 -0.51 -3.54
N ALA A 152 18.96 -1.15 -2.38
CA ALA A 152 18.34 -2.44 -2.11
C ALA A 152 16.81 -2.33 -2.22
N LEU A 153 16.18 -1.37 -1.54
CA LEU A 153 14.73 -1.13 -1.63
C LEU A 153 14.26 -0.87 -3.06
N PHE A 154 15.01 -0.07 -3.82
CA PHE A 154 14.65 0.25 -5.22
C PHE A 154 14.88 -0.91 -6.20
N SER A 155 15.60 -1.94 -5.79
CA SER A 155 15.75 -3.18 -6.58
C SER A 155 14.61 -4.17 -6.36
N LEU A 156 13.81 -3.99 -5.30
CA LEU A 156 12.70 -4.87 -4.98
C LEU A 156 11.46 -4.53 -5.82
N PRO A 157 10.72 -5.52 -6.35
CA PRO A 157 9.41 -5.30 -6.93
C PRO A 157 8.40 -4.85 -5.85
N GLY A 158 7.39 -4.08 -6.24
CA GLY A 158 6.42 -3.50 -5.31
C GLY A 158 6.92 -2.22 -4.63
N TRP A 159 6.39 -1.93 -3.44
CA TRP A 159 6.74 -0.75 -2.62
C TRP A 159 6.60 0.58 -3.37
N ARG A 160 5.64 0.61 -4.30
CA ARG A 160 5.44 1.71 -5.24
C ARG A 160 5.29 3.04 -4.51
N ARG A 161 4.43 3.06 -3.50
CA ARG A 161 4.14 4.26 -2.71
C ARG A 161 5.42 4.74 -2.03
N GLU A 162 6.13 3.86 -1.35
CA GLU A 162 7.31 4.18 -0.56
C GLU A 162 8.43 4.71 -1.45
N LYS A 163 8.70 4.04 -2.59
CA LYS A 163 9.68 4.51 -3.58
C LYS A 163 9.37 5.92 -4.06
N LEU A 164 8.11 6.20 -4.42
CA LEU A 164 7.68 7.53 -4.85
C LEU A 164 7.86 8.57 -3.73
N GLN A 165 7.43 8.25 -2.51
CA GLN A 165 7.55 9.17 -1.38
C GLN A 165 9.00 9.44 -1.02
N ILE A 166 9.86 8.43 -0.98
CA ILE A 166 11.29 8.59 -0.67
C ILE A 166 11.96 9.54 -1.66
N MET A 167 11.74 9.35 -2.97
CA MET A 167 12.33 10.25 -3.97
C MET A 167 11.79 11.69 -3.86
N ARG A 168 10.50 11.86 -3.59
CA ARG A 168 9.88 13.18 -3.39
C ARG A 168 10.42 13.86 -2.13
N TRP A 169 10.67 13.10 -1.06
CA TRP A 169 11.35 13.59 0.13
C TRP A 169 12.80 13.99 -0.15
N TRP A 170 13.59 13.19 -0.85
CA TRP A 170 14.95 13.58 -1.25
C TRP A 170 14.96 14.83 -2.14
N MET A 171 13.93 15.04 -2.95
CA MET A 171 13.80 16.29 -3.68
C MET A 171 13.52 17.45 -2.73
N GLN A 172 12.56 17.32 -1.83
CA GLN A 172 12.19 18.40 -0.91
C GLN A 172 13.31 18.73 0.10
N GLU A 173 13.94 17.70 0.66
CA GLU A 173 15.00 17.76 1.65
C GLU A 173 16.19 16.94 1.13
N PRO A 174 17.05 17.55 0.28
CA PRO A 174 18.21 16.86 -0.28
C PRO A 174 19.13 16.30 0.81
N PRO A 175 19.63 15.05 0.64
CA PRO A 175 20.65 14.53 1.52
C PRO A 175 21.91 15.40 1.45
N SER A 176 22.67 15.47 2.56
CA SER A 176 23.90 16.27 2.63
C SER A 176 24.93 15.85 1.58
N ASP A 177 24.96 14.56 1.22
CA ASP A 177 25.68 14.03 0.07
C ASP A 177 24.70 13.33 -0.90
N PRO A 178 24.34 13.97 -2.04
CA PRO A 178 23.50 13.38 -3.07
C PRO A 178 24.05 12.07 -3.67
N GLY A 179 25.36 11.83 -3.61
CA GLY A 179 25.96 10.60 -4.11
C GLY A 179 25.46 9.35 -3.38
N THR A 180 25.03 9.49 -2.12
CA THR A 180 24.50 8.39 -1.28
C THR A 180 23.21 7.78 -1.81
N VAL A 181 22.44 8.52 -2.63
CA VAL A 181 21.16 8.05 -3.20
C VAL A 181 21.24 7.79 -4.71
N GLU A 182 22.41 7.98 -5.33
CA GLU A 182 22.60 7.85 -6.78
C GLU A 182 22.26 6.45 -7.28
N ALA A 183 22.68 5.41 -6.56
CA ALA A 183 22.40 4.02 -6.93
C ALA A 183 20.91 3.70 -6.88
N ALA A 184 20.19 4.20 -5.87
CA ALA A 184 18.74 4.04 -5.78
C ALA A 184 18.01 4.71 -6.94
N ILE A 185 18.44 5.92 -7.32
CA ILE A 185 17.86 6.66 -8.46
C ILE A 185 18.20 5.98 -9.80
N ASP A 186 19.40 5.43 -9.98
CA ASP A 186 19.74 4.65 -11.19
C ASP A 186 18.80 3.44 -11.36
N ARG A 187 18.49 2.74 -10.26
CA ARG A 187 17.54 1.62 -10.28
C ARG A 187 16.13 2.08 -10.61
N ALA A 188 15.67 3.16 -9.96
CA ALA A 188 14.35 3.74 -10.18
C ALA A 188 14.13 4.19 -11.63
N LEU A 189 15.17 4.70 -12.31
CA LEU A 189 15.11 5.08 -13.74
C LEU A 189 14.81 3.92 -14.70
N THR A 190 14.95 2.67 -14.22
CA THR A 190 14.65 1.45 -14.99
C THR A 190 13.39 0.73 -14.51
N ASP A 191 12.67 1.31 -13.54
CA ASP A 191 11.46 0.71 -12.99
C ASP A 191 10.37 0.62 -14.09
N PRO A 192 9.65 -0.52 -14.20
CA PRO A 192 8.56 -0.68 -15.17
C PRO A 192 7.39 0.28 -14.91
N ASP A 193 7.24 0.82 -13.70
CA ASP A 193 6.32 1.92 -13.44
C ASP A 193 6.91 3.24 -13.95
N TRP A 194 6.33 3.76 -15.03
CA TRP A 194 6.77 5.03 -15.60
C TRP A 194 6.71 6.18 -14.59
N GLU A 195 5.79 6.16 -13.62
CA GLU A 195 5.71 7.23 -12.62
C GLU A 195 6.92 7.21 -11.68
N ILE A 196 7.40 6.01 -11.30
CA ILE A 196 8.64 5.86 -10.54
C ILE A 196 9.82 6.36 -11.38
N ALA A 197 9.92 5.91 -12.64
CA ALA A 197 11.04 6.27 -13.50
C ALA A 197 11.08 7.77 -13.85
N VAL A 198 9.92 8.41 -14.06
CA VAL A 198 9.80 9.86 -14.25
C VAL A 198 10.13 10.62 -12.97
N THR A 199 9.65 10.15 -11.81
CA THR A 199 10.00 10.77 -10.52
C THR A 199 11.51 10.70 -10.28
N ALA A 200 12.15 9.57 -10.62
CA ALA A 200 13.59 9.37 -10.54
C ALA A 200 14.36 10.32 -11.48
N MET A 201 13.85 10.56 -12.69
CA MET A 201 14.41 11.57 -13.60
C MET A 201 14.40 12.97 -12.99
N LEU A 202 13.29 13.37 -12.37
CA LEU A 202 13.18 14.67 -11.71
C LEU A 202 14.13 14.76 -10.52
N ALA A 203 14.22 13.70 -9.71
CA ALA A 203 15.16 13.61 -8.59
C ALA A 203 16.61 13.71 -9.06
N ALA A 204 17.00 13.00 -10.13
CA ALA A 204 18.34 13.10 -10.71
C ALA A 204 18.67 14.54 -11.14
N GLY A 205 17.74 15.20 -11.85
CA GLY A 205 17.92 16.58 -12.30
C GLY A 205 18.02 17.58 -11.14
N ARG A 206 17.19 17.43 -10.11
CA ARG A 206 17.18 18.31 -8.94
C ARG A 206 18.42 18.14 -8.06
N LEU A 207 18.81 16.90 -7.79
CA LEU A 207 20.00 16.54 -7.01
C LEU A 207 21.31 16.67 -7.79
N ARG A 208 21.24 17.05 -9.07
CA ARG A 208 22.38 17.27 -9.98
C ARG A 208 23.30 16.04 -10.13
N LEU A 209 22.71 14.84 -10.21
CA LEU A 209 23.42 13.56 -10.33
C LEU A 209 23.95 13.34 -11.76
N SER A 210 24.98 14.08 -12.15
CA SER A 210 25.50 14.20 -13.53
C SER A 210 25.83 12.85 -14.19
N ARG A 211 26.26 11.86 -13.41
CA ARG A 211 26.55 10.48 -13.85
C ARG A 211 25.32 9.77 -14.44
N LEU A 212 24.11 10.16 -14.03
CA LEU A 212 22.85 9.58 -14.51
C LEU A 212 22.33 10.19 -15.81
N SER A 213 23.03 11.19 -16.38
CA SER A 213 22.63 11.86 -17.62
C SER A 213 22.34 10.91 -18.79
N SER A 214 23.17 9.88 -18.98
CA SER A 214 22.98 8.90 -20.06
C SER A 214 21.72 8.04 -19.86
N ARG A 215 21.38 7.74 -18.61
CA ARG A 215 20.17 6.99 -18.22
C ARG A 215 18.93 7.83 -18.44
N VAL A 216 18.93 9.07 -17.92
CA VAL A 216 17.84 10.03 -18.12
C VAL A 216 17.56 10.26 -19.62
N ARG A 217 18.61 10.35 -20.45
CA ARG A 217 18.47 10.52 -21.91
C ARG A 217 17.75 9.34 -22.56
N ARG A 218 18.01 8.11 -22.10
CA ARG A 218 17.42 6.87 -22.64
C ARG A 218 16.08 6.52 -22.02
N LEU A 219 15.63 7.25 -21.00
CA LEU A 219 14.35 7.01 -20.34
C LEU A 219 13.20 7.05 -21.36
N THR A 220 12.45 5.97 -21.40
CA THR A 220 11.19 5.88 -22.15
C THR A 220 10.12 6.63 -21.37
N LEU A 221 9.63 7.72 -21.93
CA LEU A 221 8.51 8.48 -21.37
C LEU A 221 7.18 7.86 -21.83
N PRO A 222 6.13 7.96 -21.02
CA PRO A 222 4.81 7.47 -21.40
C PRO A 222 4.27 8.25 -22.62
N ASP A 223 3.73 7.51 -23.59
CA ASP A 223 3.28 8.04 -24.89
C ASP A 223 1.76 7.93 -25.11
N ARG A 224 1.06 7.05 -24.37
CA ARG A 224 -0.32 6.63 -24.66
C ARG A 224 -1.33 6.97 -23.57
N THR A 225 -2.59 7.09 -24.01
CA THR A 225 -3.78 7.19 -23.15
C THR A 225 -3.95 5.98 -22.21
N GLN A 226 -3.49 4.79 -22.60
CA GLN A 226 -3.56 3.58 -21.75
C GLN A 226 -2.73 3.69 -20.46
N GLN A 227 -1.70 4.52 -20.45
CA GLN A 227 -0.88 4.82 -19.27
C GLN A 227 -1.47 5.93 -18.41
N GLY A 228 -2.60 6.51 -18.83
CA GLY A 228 -3.29 7.58 -18.11
C GLY A 228 -2.68 8.95 -18.31
N VAL A 229 -1.88 9.17 -19.35
CA VAL A 229 -1.21 10.46 -19.64
C VAL A 229 -1.88 11.12 -20.84
N ALA A 230 -2.24 12.40 -20.69
CA ALA A 230 -2.82 13.20 -21.76
C ALA A 230 -1.73 13.69 -22.74
N PRO A 231 -2.06 13.98 -24.01
CA PRO A 231 -1.07 14.45 -24.99
C PRO A 231 -0.30 15.70 -24.55
N ALA A 232 -0.95 16.60 -23.82
CA ALA A 232 -0.32 17.80 -23.28
C ALA A 232 0.66 17.48 -22.13
N GLU A 233 0.33 16.51 -21.28
CA GLU A 233 1.20 16.02 -20.20
C GLU A 233 2.43 15.30 -20.75
N ALA A 234 2.28 14.51 -21.81
CA ALA A 234 3.41 13.87 -22.49
C ALA A 234 4.42 14.90 -23.02
N ARG A 235 3.94 16.04 -23.55
CA ARG A 235 4.80 17.17 -23.97
C ARG A 235 5.50 17.84 -22.78
N LEU A 236 4.79 17.98 -21.65
CA LEU A 236 5.39 18.48 -20.41
C LEU A 236 6.52 17.55 -19.92
N LEU A 237 6.30 16.22 -19.92
CA LEU A 237 7.32 15.25 -19.53
C LEU A 237 8.58 15.31 -20.42
N LEU A 238 8.40 15.52 -21.73
CA LEU A 238 9.52 15.74 -22.65
C LEU A 238 10.29 17.02 -22.30
N ALA A 239 9.60 18.13 -22.04
CA ALA A 239 10.22 19.38 -21.62
C ALA A 239 10.95 19.25 -20.27
N LEU A 240 10.41 18.46 -19.34
CA LEU A 240 11.03 18.16 -18.06
C LEU A 240 12.30 17.34 -18.20
N ARG A 241 12.30 16.30 -19.06
CA ARG A 241 13.50 15.53 -19.36
C ARG A 241 14.61 16.40 -19.93
N ASP A 242 14.28 17.27 -20.88
CA ASP A 242 15.21 18.21 -21.48
C ASP A 242 15.78 19.18 -20.43
N ALA A 243 14.96 19.69 -19.53
CA ALA A 243 15.40 20.55 -18.44
C ALA A 243 16.31 19.81 -17.43
N CYS A 244 15.98 18.55 -17.09
CA CYS A 244 16.82 17.70 -16.27
C CYS A 244 18.18 17.46 -16.93
N LEU A 245 18.21 17.10 -18.22
CA LEU A 245 19.46 16.89 -18.97
C LEU A 245 20.35 18.15 -18.94
N ARG A 246 19.76 19.35 -19.05
CA ARG A 246 20.51 20.61 -18.92
C ARG A 246 21.15 20.77 -17.54
N ARG A 247 20.41 20.48 -16.45
CA ARG A 247 20.95 20.48 -15.07
C ARG A 247 22.05 19.45 -14.87
N LEU A 248 21.97 18.33 -15.58
CA LEU A 248 22.98 17.27 -15.59
C LEU A 248 24.18 17.56 -16.52
N GLY A 249 24.31 18.80 -17.02
CA GLY A 249 25.45 19.25 -17.83
C GLY A 249 25.39 18.86 -19.30
N GLN A 250 24.25 18.41 -19.81
CA GLN A 250 24.10 18.04 -21.22
C GLN A 250 23.68 19.25 -22.06
N PRO A 251 24.20 19.38 -23.29
CA PRO A 251 23.73 20.40 -24.22
C PRO A 251 22.31 20.04 -24.69
N VAL A 252 21.38 20.99 -24.58
CA VAL A 252 20.00 20.83 -25.03
C VAL A 252 19.63 22.04 -25.88
N GLY A 253 19.16 21.80 -27.11
CA GLY A 253 19.06 22.83 -28.15
C GLY A 253 17.87 23.79 -28.03
N LYS A 254 16.95 23.56 -27.09
CA LYS A 254 15.75 24.40 -26.91
C LYS A 254 15.70 24.98 -25.50
N ALA A 255 15.23 26.22 -25.38
CA ALA A 255 14.89 26.83 -24.11
C ALA A 255 13.73 26.07 -23.46
N SER A 256 13.73 26.00 -22.12
CA SER A 256 12.62 25.40 -21.39
C SER A 256 11.38 26.31 -21.45
N PRO A 257 10.17 25.74 -21.55
CA PRO A 257 8.93 26.50 -21.34
C PRO A 257 8.93 27.24 -19.99
N PRO A 258 8.17 28.34 -19.86
CA PRO A 258 7.99 29.04 -18.59
C PRO A 258 7.51 28.10 -17.47
N GLY A 259 8.00 28.29 -16.24
CA GLY A 259 7.62 27.52 -15.05
C GLY A 259 8.37 26.19 -14.87
N ILE A 260 9.08 25.69 -15.89
CA ILE A 260 9.82 24.41 -15.79
C ILE A 260 11.05 24.52 -14.89
N ALA A 261 11.71 25.69 -14.86
CA ALA A 261 12.90 25.88 -14.04
C ALA A 261 12.52 25.88 -12.54
N GLU A 262 11.47 26.62 -12.22
CA GLU A 262 10.82 26.74 -10.90
C GLU A 262 10.26 25.39 -10.45
N LEU A 263 9.65 24.64 -11.37
CA LEU A 263 9.18 23.29 -11.10
C LEU A 263 10.31 22.37 -10.62
N LEU A 264 11.49 22.43 -11.26
CA LEU A 264 12.65 21.65 -10.82
C LEU A 264 13.26 22.17 -9.50
N GLU A 265 12.99 23.43 -9.13
CA GLU A 265 13.23 23.97 -7.78
C GLU A 265 12.11 23.63 -6.79
N GLY A 266 11.07 22.91 -7.23
CA GLY A 266 10.08 22.25 -6.39
C GLY A 266 8.80 23.07 -6.25
N ASP A 267 8.66 24.11 -7.05
CA ASP A 267 7.49 24.96 -7.07
C ASP A 267 6.64 24.71 -8.33
N PRO A 268 5.58 23.90 -8.24
CA PRO A 268 4.71 23.66 -9.38
C PRO A 268 3.75 24.81 -9.68
N ASP A 269 3.57 25.78 -8.78
CA ASP A 269 2.52 26.79 -8.89
C ASP A 269 2.79 27.82 -10.01
N HIS A 270 4.00 27.83 -10.56
CA HIS A 270 4.37 28.59 -11.76
C HIS A 270 3.88 27.97 -13.08
N LEU A 271 3.38 26.73 -13.06
CA LEU A 271 2.79 26.11 -14.23
C LEU A 271 1.31 26.49 -14.40
N PRO A 272 0.78 26.46 -15.64
CA PRO A 272 -0.66 26.52 -15.88
C PRO A 272 -1.41 25.49 -15.02
N PRO A 273 -2.63 25.80 -14.53
CA PRO A 273 -3.38 24.91 -13.64
C PRO A 273 -3.50 23.47 -14.13
N ASP A 274 -3.72 23.26 -15.44
CA ASP A 274 -3.85 21.93 -16.06
C ASP A 274 -2.59 21.05 -15.92
N PHE A 275 -1.42 21.67 -15.73
CA PHE A 275 -0.12 20.99 -15.62
C PHE A 275 0.41 20.96 -14.18
N ARG A 276 0.11 22.01 -13.42
CA ARG A 276 0.57 22.19 -12.04
C ARG A 276 0.31 20.96 -11.19
N ASP A 277 -0.90 20.42 -11.23
CA ASP A 277 -1.28 19.34 -10.32
C ASP A 277 -0.74 17.98 -10.75
N PHE A 278 -0.61 17.73 -12.06
CA PHE A 278 0.15 16.59 -12.59
C PHE A 278 1.61 16.65 -12.15
N ALA A 279 2.24 17.83 -12.22
CA ALA A 279 3.62 17.99 -11.83
C ALA A 279 3.81 17.93 -10.30
N ALA A 280 2.88 18.50 -9.53
CA ALA A 280 2.83 18.37 -8.08
C ALA A 280 2.78 16.91 -7.64
N ALA A 281 1.97 16.08 -8.32
CA ALA A 281 1.86 14.65 -8.03
C ALA A 281 3.18 13.90 -8.26
N LEU A 282 4.09 14.41 -9.10
CA LEU A 282 5.40 13.79 -9.34
C LEU A 282 6.47 14.27 -8.35
N LEU A 283 6.32 15.48 -7.81
CA LEU A 283 7.38 16.17 -7.07
C LEU A 283 7.13 16.27 -5.58
N LEU A 284 5.90 16.55 -5.18
CA LEU A 284 5.59 16.89 -3.81
C LEU A 284 5.33 15.61 -3.01
N PRO A 285 6.06 15.40 -1.90
CA PRO A 285 5.73 14.30 -1.01
C PRO A 285 4.31 14.50 -0.48
N LEU A 286 3.63 13.39 -0.21
CA LEU A 286 2.44 13.42 0.61
C LEU A 286 2.81 14.09 1.94
N PRO A 287 1.94 14.97 2.47
CA PRO A 287 2.18 15.57 3.76
C PRO A 287 2.39 14.44 4.79
N VAL A 288 3.43 14.56 5.62
CA VAL A 288 3.53 13.71 6.81
C VAL A 288 2.27 13.98 7.61
N GLY A 289 1.39 13.00 7.66
CA GLY A 289 0.11 13.16 8.34
C GLY A 289 0.38 13.53 9.79
N THR A 290 -0.28 14.57 10.28
CA THR A 290 -0.46 14.72 11.73
C THR A 290 -1.04 13.42 12.25
N ALA A 291 -0.46 12.83 13.30
CA ALA A 291 -1.00 11.60 13.87
C ALA A 291 -2.49 11.80 14.23
N PRO A 292 -3.34 10.76 14.09
CA PRO A 292 -4.71 10.86 14.54
C PRO A 292 -4.74 11.23 16.03
N PRO A 293 -5.59 12.17 16.46
CA PRO A 293 -5.78 12.45 17.86
C PRO A 293 -6.43 11.25 18.56
N GLU A 294 -6.22 11.13 19.87
CA GLU A 294 -6.99 10.18 20.67
C GLU A 294 -8.47 10.61 20.69
N VAL A 295 -9.34 9.69 20.29
CA VAL A 295 -10.78 9.89 20.18
C VAL A 295 -11.46 8.77 20.97
N GLU A 296 -12.36 9.14 21.86
CA GLU A 296 -13.12 8.16 22.64
C GLU A 296 -13.92 7.23 21.71
N GLY A 297 -13.80 5.92 21.93
CA GLY A 297 -14.41 4.90 21.07
C GLY A 297 -13.58 4.49 19.84
N ILE A 298 -12.42 5.12 19.60
CA ILE A 298 -11.44 4.71 18.59
C ILE A 298 -10.20 4.13 19.25
N LEU A 299 -9.90 2.87 18.95
CA LEU A 299 -8.73 2.14 19.42
C LEU A 299 -7.59 2.28 18.41
N SER A 300 -6.44 2.78 18.84
CA SER A 300 -5.21 2.82 18.04
C SER A 300 -4.42 1.53 18.21
N GLY A 301 -4.05 0.88 17.11
CA GLY A 301 -3.21 -0.32 17.11
C GLY A 301 -2.22 -0.36 15.94
N ALA A 302 -1.35 -1.37 15.91
CA ALA A 302 -0.36 -1.55 14.85
C ALA A 302 -0.99 -1.62 13.44
N GLY A 303 -2.19 -2.18 13.35
CA GLY A 303 -2.97 -2.27 12.11
C GLY A 303 -3.86 -1.05 11.82
N GLY A 304 -3.64 0.10 12.46
CA GLY A 304 -4.41 1.34 12.25
C GLY A 304 -5.55 1.58 13.26
N PRO A 305 -6.23 2.74 13.18
CA PRO A 305 -7.33 3.10 14.08
C PRO A 305 -8.58 2.27 13.80
N ARG A 306 -9.26 1.80 14.84
CA ARG A 306 -10.43 0.92 14.75
C ARG A 306 -11.53 1.33 15.72
N LEU A 307 -12.78 1.01 15.38
CA LEU A 307 -13.88 1.06 16.35
C LEU A 307 -13.84 -0.14 17.29
N ALA A 308 -14.57 -0.06 18.40
CA ALA A 308 -14.64 -1.13 19.41
C ALA A 308 -15.15 -2.48 18.86
N ASP A 309 -15.92 -2.45 17.76
CA ASP A 309 -16.41 -3.64 17.07
C ASP A 309 -15.44 -4.16 15.98
N GLY A 310 -14.20 -3.64 15.95
CA GLY A 310 -13.12 -4.11 15.08
C GLY A 310 -13.06 -3.44 13.70
N ARG A 311 -14.04 -2.61 13.35
CA ARG A 311 -14.10 -1.92 12.05
C ARG A 311 -12.90 -1.00 11.86
N LEU A 312 -12.21 -1.14 10.73
CA LEU A 312 -11.00 -0.37 10.41
C LEU A 312 -11.35 1.01 9.87
N LEU A 313 -10.64 2.01 10.37
CA LEU A 313 -10.75 3.40 9.96
C LEU A 313 -9.45 3.87 9.31
N CYS A 314 -9.58 4.82 8.39
CA CYS A 314 -8.48 5.59 7.83
C CYS A 314 -8.49 7.01 8.42
N TRP A 315 -7.33 7.50 8.80
CA TRP A 315 -7.16 8.89 9.24
C TRP A 315 -6.79 9.79 8.05
N VAL A 316 -7.59 10.84 7.84
CA VAL A 316 -7.31 11.89 6.85
C VAL A 316 -6.85 13.13 7.61
N PRO A 317 -5.57 13.51 7.53
CA PRO A 317 -5.03 14.60 8.33
C PRO A 317 -5.53 15.97 7.86
N PRO A 318 -5.56 17.00 8.73
CA PRO A 318 -5.79 18.37 8.30
C PRO A 318 -4.71 18.81 7.30
N GLY A 319 -5.05 19.69 6.36
CA GLY A 319 -4.10 20.14 5.35
C GLY A 319 -4.73 20.84 4.16
N VAL A 320 -3.91 21.07 3.13
CA VAL A 320 -4.34 21.60 1.83
C VAL A 320 -4.30 20.47 0.82
N TYR A 321 -5.42 20.24 0.16
CA TYR A 321 -5.63 19.17 -0.79
C TYR A 321 -5.87 19.74 -2.19
N ARG A 322 -5.27 19.13 -3.21
CA ARG A 322 -5.46 19.48 -4.63
C ARG A 322 -6.53 18.56 -5.22
N LEU A 323 -7.76 19.07 -5.38
CA LEU A 323 -8.94 18.26 -5.74
C LEU A 323 -9.48 18.57 -7.14
N GLY A 324 -10.11 17.56 -7.74
CA GLY A 324 -10.83 17.58 -9.00
C GLY A 324 -11.93 18.65 -9.08
N THR A 325 -12.42 18.90 -10.29
CA THR A 325 -13.65 19.70 -10.43
C THR A 325 -14.82 18.86 -9.91
N PRO A 326 -15.71 19.39 -9.05
CA PRO A 326 -16.75 18.59 -8.40
C PRO A 326 -17.75 17.96 -9.37
N TYR A 327 -17.81 18.40 -10.64
CA TYR A 327 -18.71 17.85 -11.66
C TYR A 327 -18.05 17.89 -13.04
N PRO A 328 -17.15 16.96 -13.38
CA PRO A 328 -16.57 16.92 -14.72
C PRO A 328 -17.66 16.65 -15.76
N LEU A 329 -17.62 17.34 -16.90
CA LEU A 329 -18.42 16.95 -18.06
C LEU A 329 -18.07 15.50 -18.43
N ARG A 330 -19.07 14.72 -18.88
CA ARG A 330 -18.80 13.36 -19.40
C ARG A 330 -17.68 13.44 -20.44
N HIS A 331 -16.66 12.60 -20.31
CA HIS A 331 -15.47 12.55 -21.16
C HIS A 331 -14.45 13.70 -21.01
N SER A 332 -14.64 14.62 -20.06
CA SER A 332 -13.56 15.53 -19.65
C SER A 332 -12.60 14.81 -18.71
N LEU A 333 -11.30 15.10 -18.81
CA LEU A 333 -10.30 14.58 -17.89
C LEU A 333 -10.54 15.20 -16.50
N PRO A 334 -10.94 14.42 -15.47
CA PRO A 334 -11.12 14.93 -14.13
C PRO A 334 -9.74 15.07 -13.49
N ASN A 335 -9.15 16.26 -13.60
CA ASN A 335 -7.91 16.62 -12.88
C ASN A 335 -8.07 18.03 -12.29
N PRO A 336 -7.31 18.39 -11.24
CA PRO A 336 -7.73 19.41 -10.27
C PRO A 336 -7.92 20.81 -10.84
N ARG A 337 -8.88 21.55 -10.27
CA ARG A 337 -9.05 22.99 -10.53
C ARG A 337 -9.08 23.83 -9.27
N HIS A 338 -9.06 23.23 -8.08
CA HIS A 338 -9.16 23.98 -6.84
C HIS A 338 -8.38 23.37 -5.67
N LEU A 339 -8.00 24.23 -4.73
CA LEU A 339 -7.41 23.86 -3.45
C LEU A 339 -8.53 23.73 -2.41
N PHE A 340 -8.57 22.61 -1.72
CA PHE A 340 -9.46 22.36 -0.60
C PHE A 340 -8.67 22.42 0.71
N ARG A 341 -9.06 23.31 1.62
CA ARG A 341 -8.40 23.43 2.93
C ARG A 341 -9.23 22.70 3.97
N LEU A 342 -8.67 21.63 4.50
CA LEU A 342 -9.23 20.86 5.60
C LEU A 342 -8.62 21.35 6.92
N SER A 343 -9.40 22.07 7.72
CA SER A 343 -8.93 22.68 8.98
C SER A 343 -8.75 21.67 10.12
N GLN A 344 -9.54 20.58 10.10
CA GLN A 344 -9.52 19.50 11.08
C GLN A 344 -9.55 18.16 10.33
N GLY A 345 -8.71 17.22 10.74
CA GLY A 345 -8.73 15.87 10.18
C GLY A 345 -9.99 15.09 10.58
N PHE A 346 -10.21 13.96 9.93
CA PHE A 346 -11.34 13.09 10.20
C PHE A 346 -10.96 11.63 10.00
N PHE A 347 -11.72 10.75 10.65
CA PHE A 347 -11.68 9.32 10.35
C PHE A 347 -12.72 9.00 9.30
N ILE A 348 -12.43 8.06 8.42
CA ILE A 348 -13.35 7.52 7.42
C ILE A 348 -13.25 6.00 7.41
N ASP A 349 -14.34 5.30 7.09
CA ASP A 349 -14.30 3.85 6.88
C ASP A 349 -13.19 3.47 5.89
N ALA A 350 -12.33 2.53 6.30
CA ALA A 350 -11.25 2.03 5.43
C ALA A 350 -11.76 1.10 4.32
N GLU A 351 -12.91 0.46 4.57
CA GLU A 351 -13.57 -0.45 3.66
C GLU A 351 -15.03 -0.01 3.46
N PRO A 352 -15.48 0.16 2.21
CA PRO A 352 -16.83 0.60 1.91
C PRO A 352 -17.84 -0.48 2.29
N ARG A 353 -18.97 -0.05 2.88
CA ARG A 353 -20.03 -0.92 3.37
C ARG A 353 -20.81 -1.56 2.23
N PRO A 354 -21.50 -2.70 2.47
CA PRO A 354 -22.39 -3.29 1.49
C PRO A 354 -23.37 -2.28 0.90
N ALA A 355 -23.72 -2.49 -0.37
CA ALA A 355 -24.61 -1.58 -1.08
C ALA A 355 -25.98 -1.53 -0.39
N ALA A 356 -26.45 -0.31 -0.09
CA ALA A 356 -27.72 -0.06 0.58
C ALA A 356 -28.42 1.17 -0.01
N PRO A 357 -29.74 1.29 0.14
CA PRO A 357 -30.46 2.54 -0.13
C PRO A 357 -29.93 3.68 0.76
N LEU A 358 -30.09 4.93 0.29
CA LEU A 358 -29.61 6.11 1.01
C LEU A 358 -30.14 6.21 2.45
N SER A 359 -31.43 5.93 2.67
CA SER A 359 -32.05 5.97 4.00
C SER A 359 -31.35 5.04 4.98
N THR A 360 -31.07 3.80 4.55
CA THR A 360 -30.34 2.81 5.35
C THR A 360 -28.90 3.24 5.62
N ALA A 361 -28.22 3.86 4.64
CA ALA A 361 -26.88 4.39 4.86
C ALA A 361 -26.86 5.51 5.94
N ILE A 362 -27.86 6.40 5.92
CA ILE A 362 -28.02 7.47 6.91
C ILE A 362 -28.33 6.90 8.30
N GLU A 363 -29.24 5.93 8.39
CA GLU A 363 -29.60 5.26 9.65
C GLU A 363 -28.38 4.57 10.29
N ASN A 364 -27.57 3.88 9.48
CA ASN A 364 -26.34 3.23 9.94
C ASN A 364 -25.31 4.26 10.43
N ALA A 365 -25.13 5.39 9.72
CA ALA A 365 -24.26 6.46 10.19
C ALA A 365 -24.75 7.06 11.52
N ALA A 366 -26.07 7.21 11.70
CA ALA A 366 -26.67 7.69 12.94
C ALA A 366 -26.54 6.69 14.10
N GLU A 367 -26.55 5.38 13.84
CA GLU A 367 -26.28 4.36 14.86
C GLU A 367 -24.85 4.45 15.40
N ILE A 368 -23.89 4.67 14.52
CA ILE A 368 -22.48 4.86 14.91
C ILE A 368 -22.34 6.17 15.68
N ALA A 369 -23.04 7.24 15.25
CA ALA A 369 -23.11 8.51 15.98
C ALA A 369 -23.67 8.37 17.39
N ARG A 370 -24.56 7.40 17.66
CA ARG A 370 -25.07 7.13 19.02
C ARG A 370 -24.02 6.46 19.91
N THR A 371 -23.07 5.76 19.31
CA THR A 371 -22.01 5.04 20.03
C THR A 371 -20.79 5.93 20.28
N LEU A 372 -20.57 6.93 19.44
CA LEU A 372 -19.44 7.86 19.52
C LEU A 372 -19.93 9.24 19.98
N SER A 373 -19.27 9.86 20.95
CA SER A 373 -19.55 11.27 21.34
C SER A 373 -19.05 12.30 20.31
N HIS A 374 -19.02 11.92 19.03
CA HIS A 374 -18.48 12.66 17.91
C HIS A 374 -19.48 12.75 16.77
N ARG A 375 -19.33 13.76 15.91
CA ARG A 375 -20.20 13.92 14.75
C ARG A 375 -19.85 12.87 13.69
N VAL A 376 -20.80 11.97 13.44
CA VAL A 376 -20.73 10.96 12.37
C VAL A 376 -21.70 11.32 11.26
N ALA A 377 -21.24 11.30 10.01
CA ALA A 377 -22.04 11.62 8.84
C ALA A 377 -21.47 10.93 7.58
N LEU A 378 -22.22 10.98 6.47
CA LEU A 378 -21.65 10.71 5.15
C LEU A 378 -20.64 11.82 4.78
N PRO A 379 -19.53 11.51 4.09
CA PRO A 379 -18.57 12.54 3.70
C PRO A 379 -19.13 13.45 2.61
N SER A 380 -18.66 14.70 2.60
CA SER A 380 -18.87 15.59 1.46
C SER A 380 -18.00 15.17 0.26
N PRO A 381 -18.33 15.59 -0.98
CA PRO A 381 -17.50 15.33 -2.16
C PRO A 381 -16.03 15.66 -1.97
N ALA A 382 -15.72 16.82 -1.39
CA ALA A 382 -14.35 17.25 -1.16
C ALA A 382 -13.62 16.39 -0.11
N MET A 383 -14.30 15.99 0.96
CA MET A 383 -13.72 15.15 2.01
C MET A 383 -13.46 13.72 1.49
N TRP A 384 -14.43 13.15 0.77
CA TRP A 384 -14.26 11.85 0.15
C TRP A 384 -13.10 11.87 -0.87
N GLU A 385 -13.04 12.88 -1.73
CA GLU A 385 -11.96 12.98 -2.71
C GLU A 385 -10.58 13.20 -2.06
N ALA A 386 -10.51 13.99 -0.98
CA ALA A 386 -9.30 14.14 -0.17
C ALA A 386 -8.84 12.80 0.42
N ALA A 387 -9.77 11.97 0.92
CA ALA A 387 -9.46 10.63 1.42
C ALA A 387 -8.96 9.69 0.30
N MET A 388 -9.54 9.80 -0.89
CA MET A 388 -9.23 8.92 -2.02
C MET A 388 -7.93 9.29 -2.72
N ARG A 389 -7.62 10.58 -2.89
CA ARG A 389 -6.45 11.04 -3.67
C ARG A 389 -5.29 11.52 -2.81
N GLY A 390 -5.52 11.89 -1.56
CA GLY A 390 -4.51 12.59 -0.79
C GLY A 390 -4.26 14.01 -1.32
N ALA A 391 -3.18 14.63 -0.83
CA ALA A 391 -2.94 16.06 -1.03
C ALA A 391 -2.09 16.41 -2.26
N ASP A 392 -1.45 15.42 -2.90
CA ASP A 392 -0.42 15.63 -3.92
C ASP A 392 -0.96 15.88 -5.35
N GLY A 393 -2.29 15.89 -5.55
CA GLY A 393 -2.90 16.20 -6.85
C GLY A 393 -2.91 15.04 -7.85
N ARG A 394 -2.69 13.81 -7.38
CA ARG A 394 -2.72 12.59 -8.22
C ARG A 394 -4.05 12.39 -8.95
N ARG A 395 -3.98 11.74 -10.12
CA ARG A 395 -5.15 11.44 -10.98
C ARG A 395 -5.99 10.26 -10.51
N PHE A 396 -5.38 9.25 -9.92
CA PHE A 396 -6.04 8.04 -9.43
C PHE A 396 -5.68 7.85 -7.95
N PRO A 397 -6.47 7.09 -7.18
CA PRO A 397 -6.15 6.83 -5.78
C PRO A 397 -4.74 6.28 -5.57
N TRP A 398 -4.32 5.37 -6.45
CA TRP A 398 -2.98 4.75 -6.38
C TRP A 398 -1.85 5.62 -6.95
N GLY A 399 -2.14 6.69 -7.68
CA GLY A 399 -1.11 7.54 -8.31
C GLY A 399 -1.54 8.15 -9.64
N THR A 400 -0.58 8.44 -10.51
CA THR A 400 -0.79 9.05 -11.83
C THR A 400 -0.73 8.01 -12.97
N ASN A 401 -0.03 6.89 -12.75
CA ASN A 401 0.02 5.80 -13.72
C ASN A 401 -1.28 4.96 -13.72
N ALA A 402 -2.08 5.06 -14.78
CA ALA A 402 -3.33 4.31 -14.89
C ALA A 402 -3.14 2.79 -15.03
N ALA A 403 -1.97 2.35 -15.49
CA ALA A 403 -1.66 0.93 -15.71
C ALA A 403 -1.34 0.19 -14.39
N MET A 404 -0.87 0.91 -13.37
CA MET A 404 -0.53 0.34 -12.05
C MET A 404 -1.73 0.38 -11.11
N ARG A 405 -2.87 -0.16 -11.57
CA ARG A 405 -4.11 -0.16 -10.80
C ARG A 405 -3.90 -0.90 -9.48
N MET A 406 -4.14 -0.20 -8.39
CA MET A 406 -4.18 -0.75 -7.04
C MET A 406 -5.43 -0.24 -6.35
N ASP A 407 -6.13 -1.12 -5.64
CA ASP A 407 -7.34 -0.73 -4.92
C ASP A 407 -7.00 -0.18 -3.52
N GLN A 408 -6.09 0.80 -3.48
CA GLN A 408 -5.66 1.43 -2.24
C GLN A 408 -5.31 2.91 -2.41
N SER A 409 -5.86 3.75 -1.54
CA SER A 409 -5.57 5.18 -1.47
C SER A 409 -4.28 5.47 -0.69
N PRO A 410 -3.70 6.68 -0.77
CA PRO A 410 -2.54 7.02 0.06
C PRO A 410 -2.84 7.05 1.57
N PHE A 411 -4.09 7.00 2.00
CA PHE A 411 -4.45 6.87 3.41
C PHE A 411 -4.93 5.47 3.77
N GLY A 412 -4.83 4.51 2.85
CA GLY A 412 -5.16 3.10 3.08
C GLY A 412 -6.63 2.74 2.83
N LEU A 413 -7.44 3.65 2.27
CA LEU A 413 -8.81 3.30 1.88
C LEU A 413 -8.77 2.28 0.73
N THR A 414 -9.64 1.28 0.78
CA THR A 414 -9.72 0.21 -0.22
C THR A 414 -11.14 0.09 -0.78
N GLY A 415 -11.35 -0.85 -1.70
CA GLY A 415 -12.65 -1.13 -2.28
C GLY A 415 -13.10 -0.10 -3.32
N MET A 416 -12.30 0.86 -3.74
CA MET A 416 -12.70 1.94 -4.64
C MET A 416 -12.94 1.45 -6.08
N LEU A 417 -12.31 0.34 -6.47
CA LEU A 417 -12.33 -0.17 -7.84
C LEU A 417 -13.45 -1.19 -8.09
N GLY A 418 -14.17 -1.02 -9.20
CA GLY A 418 -15.06 -2.04 -9.77
C GLY A 418 -16.36 -2.31 -9.00
N GLY A 419 -16.54 -1.71 -7.82
CA GLY A 419 -17.75 -1.81 -7.01
C GLY A 419 -18.90 -0.89 -7.42
N PRO A 420 -20.04 -0.95 -6.72
CA PRO A 420 -21.04 0.11 -6.76
C PRO A 420 -20.40 1.44 -6.32
N GLY A 421 -20.91 2.56 -6.82
CA GLY A 421 -20.54 3.87 -6.29
C GLY A 421 -20.83 4.00 -4.78
N GLU A 422 -20.34 5.07 -4.18
CA GLU A 422 -20.48 5.35 -2.75
C GLU A 422 -21.35 6.58 -2.51
N TRP A 423 -22.28 6.50 -1.55
CA TRP A 423 -23.12 7.61 -1.12
C TRP A 423 -22.32 8.71 -0.43
N LEU A 424 -22.59 9.96 -0.81
CA LEU A 424 -22.01 11.18 -0.27
C LEU A 424 -23.11 12.18 0.11
N ALA A 425 -22.82 13.05 1.08
CA ALA A 425 -23.68 14.18 1.42
C ALA A 425 -23.34 15.38 0.53
N ALA A 426 -24.30 15.93 -0.21
CA ALA A 426 -24.07 17.18 -0.95
C ALA A 426 -23.82 18.36 -0.01
N GLU A 427 -23.27 19.44 -0.57
CA GLU A 427 -22.98 20.68 0.16
C GLU A 427 -24.23 21.37 0.71
N ASP A 428 -25.39 21.15 0.10
CA ASP A 428 -26.67 21.67 0.57
C ASP A 428 -27.26 20.84 1.74
N GLY A 429 -26.64 19.71 2.08
CA GLY A 429 -27.08 18.79 3.13
C GLY A 429 -28.40 18.05 2.85
N VAL A 430 -28.98 18.24 1.65
CA VAL A 430 -30.31 17.73 1.28
C VAL A 430 -30.22 16.81 0.06
N THR A 431 -29.36 17.14 -0.90
CA THR A 431 -29.16 16.36 -2.12
C THR A 431 -28.19 15.22 -1.84
N ALA A 432 -28.53 14.01 -2.29
CA ALA A 432 -27.57 12.91 -2.29
C ALA A 432 -26.70 12.98 -3.54
N ILE A 433 -25.43 12.66 -3.36
CA ILE A 433 -24.46 12.48 -4.46
C ILE A 433 -23.93 11.06 -4.32
N TRP A 434 -23.50 10.47 -5.43
CA TRP A 434 -22.66 9.28 -5.37
C TRP A 434 -21.35 9.51 -6.12
N ALA A 435 -20.30 8.82 -5.68
CA ALA A 435 -19.00 8.89 -6.32
C ALA A 435 -18.41 7.51 -6.61
N GLY A 436 -17.46 7.46 -7.54
CA GLY A 436 -16.77 6.23 -7.93
C GLY A 436 -17.63 5.30 -8.77
N GLY A 437 -17.48 3.98 -8.62
CA GLY A 437 -18.30 2.98 -9.30
C GLY A 437 -17.67 2.33 -10.54
N LYS A 438 -18.39 1.36 -11.12
CA LYS A 438 -17.94 0.52 -12.24
C LYS A 438 -17.48 1.29 -13.49
N ASP A 439 -17.99 2.51 -13.69
CA ASP A 439 -17.82 3.28 -14.92
C ASP A 439 -16.50 4.07 -15.03
N GLY A 440 -15.62 4.00 -14.03
CA GLY A 440 -14.25 4.48 -14.22
C GLY A 440 -13.36 4.49 -12.98
N PRO A 441 -12.03 4.31 -13.15
CA PRO A 441 -11.05 4.35 -12.06
C PRO A 441 -10.85 5.74 -11.45
N ILE A 442 -11.51 6.76 -11.98
CA ILE A 442 -11.31 8.16 -11.58
C ILE A 442 -12.39 8.50 -10.55
N PRO A 443 -12.00 8.93 -9.33
CA PRO A 443 -12.90 9.53 -8.36
C PRO A 443 -13.65 10.69 -9.03
N ALA A 444 -14.93 10.48 -9.35
CA ALA A 444 -15.81 11.43 -10.00
C ALA A 444 -17.17 11.41 -9.29
N HIS A 445 -17.79 12.59 -9.18
CA HIS A 445 -19.06 12.77 -8.48
C HIS A 445 -20.21 12.87 -9.48
N HIS A 446 -21.36 12.31 -9.09
CA HIS A 446 -22.55 12.25 -9.93
C HIS A 446 -23.79 12.65 -9.13
N PHE A 447 -24.60 13.53 -9.72
CA PHE A 447 -25.91 13.84 -9.17
C PHE A 447 -26.84 12.63 -9.21
N VAL A 448 -27.63 12.48 -8.16
CA VAL A 448 -28.67 11.46 -8.05
C VAL A 448 -29.90 11.93 -8.83
N SER A 449 -30.37 11.12 -9.77
CA SER A 449 -31.70 11.31 -10.36
C SER A 449 -32.75 10.64 -9.47
N ARG A 450 -34.04 11.01 -9.56
CA ARG A 450 -35.13 10.37 -8.76
C ARG A 450 -35.15 8.84 -8.85
N GLY A 451 -34.73 8.25 -9.97
CA GLY A 451 -34.62 6.78 -10.12
C GLY A 451 -33.35 6.15 -9.51
N SER A 452 -32.46 6.97 -8.95
CA SER A 452 -31.18 6.56 -8.35
C SER A 452 -31.24 6.52 -6.82
N GLU A 453 -32.21 7.17 -6.18
CA GLU A 453 -32.42 7.13 -4.73
C GLU A 453 -32.79 5.73 -4.22
N SER A 454 -33.46 4.93 -5.06
CA SER A 454 -33.80 3.53 -4.80
C SER A 454 -32.70 2.54 -5.18
N ARG A 455 -31.58 3.00 -5.76
CA ARG A 455 -30.44 2.14 -6.10
C ARG A 455 -29.59 1.91 -4.86
N ALA A 456 -29.06 0.69 -4.75
CA ALA A 456 -28.11 0.36 -3.71
C ALA A 456 -26.71 0.81 -4.16
N TYR A 457 -26.16 1.78 -3.43
CA TYR A 457 -24.75 2.19 -3.50
C TYR A 457 -24.10 1.83 -2.18
N ARG A 458 -22.78 1.63 -2.18
CA ARG A 458 -22.03 1.46 -0.94
C ARG A 458 -22.04 2.75 -0.14
N TYR A 459 -21.63 2.70 1.11
CA TYR A 459 -21.44 3.92 1.87
C TYR A 459 -20.22 3.80 2.76
N VAL A 460 -19.66 4.96 3.08
CA VAL A 460 -18.63 5.16 4.09
C VAL A 460 -19.17 6.24 5.01
N PHE A 461 -18.93 6.11 6.31
CA PHE A 461 -19.15 7.22 7.24
C PHE A 461 -17.81 7.88 7.55
N MET A 462 -17.91 9.13 7.98
CA MET A 462 -16.79 9.88 8.51
C MET A 462 -17.08 10.37 9.92
N ILE A 463 -16.04 10.43 10.75
CA ILE A 463 -16.09 10.91 12.13
C ILE A 463 -15.28 12.21 12.19
N GLN A 464 -15.96 13.34 12.42
CA GLN A 464 -15.29 14.64 12.59
C GLN A 464 -14.70 14.75 13.99
N VAL A 465 -13.41 15.10 14.06
CA VAL A 465 -12.76 15.44 15.33
C VAL A 465 -13.08 16.89 15.67
N LEU A 466 -14.12 17.12 16.46
CA LEU A 466 -14.46 18.44 16.99
C LEU A 466 -13.40 18.88 18.01
N ARG A 467 -13.03 20.17 18.01
CA ARG A 467 -12.22 20.72 19.11
C ARG A 467 -13.06 20.74 20.38
N ARG A 468 -12.46 20.41 21.53
CA ARG A 468 -13.11 20.52 22.88
C ARG A 468 -13.67 21.92 23.18
N SER A 469 -13.25 22.96 22.45
CA SER A 469 -13.78 24.32 22.57
C SER A 469 -15.10 24.55 21.82
N ASP A 470 -15.50 23.63 20.94
CA ASP A 470 -16.75 23.69 20.17
C ASP A 470 -17.86 22.83 20.82
N SER A 471 -17.61 22.30 22.02
CA SER A 471 -18.61 21.75 22.92
C SER A 471 -19.52 22.88 23.40
N ILE A 472 -20.58 23.09 22.63
CA ILE A 472 -21.73 23.97 22.83
C ILE A 472 -22.02 24.19 24.33
N CYS A 473 -22.00 25.47 24.77
CA CYS A 473 -22.83 25.90 25.89
C CYS A 473 -24.27 25.49 25.58
N LEU A 474 -24.78 24.53 26.36
CA LEU A 474 -26.19 24.14 26.36
C LEU A 474 -27.11 25.35 26.56
#